data_AF-M2WSM7-F1
#
_entry.id   AF-M2WSM7-F1
#
_cell.length_a   1.000
_cell.length_b   1.000
_cell.length_c   1.000
_cell.angle_alpha   90.00
_cell.angle_beta   90.00
_cell.angle_gamma   90.00
#
_symmetry.space_group_name_H-M   'P 1'
#
loop_
_entity.id
_entity.type
_entity.pdbx_description
1 polymer ?
#
loop_
_entity_poly.entity_id
_entity_poly.type
_entity_poly.pdbx_seq_one_letter_code
_entity_poly.pdbx_strand_id
1 'polypeptide(L)'
;MQWLSHFWRIPYTSYLTISDIIIALVRYRGQANRGARARNLFSSERTFNSWLRSGLGAMALGTTASKYVYTASGKAAAILLFCLGVIITFYCLVRHYHSVFQIEEDILYSISVLPVTFSILAVALAVTIFVLVLLDESY
;
A
#
# COMPACT_ATOMS: atom_id res chain seq x y z
N MET A 1 -6.90 -2.22 -37.69
CA MET A 1 -6.58 -3.06 -36.51
C MET A 1 -5.13 -2.81 -36.05
N GLN A 2 -4.81 -1.62 -35.54
CA GLN A 2 -3.45 -1.27 -35.05
C GLN A 2 -3.42 -0.84 -33.57
N TRP A 3 -4.58 -0.73 -32.91
CA TRP A 3 -4.68 -0.25 -31.53
C TRP A 3 -4.46 -1.33 -30.45
N LEU A 4 -4.47 -2.62 -30.83
CA LEU A 4 -4.33 -3.74 -29.88
C LEU A 4 -2.87 -4.11 -29.56
N SER A 5 -1.90 -3.78 -30.42
CA SER A 5 -0.49 -4.07 -30.18
C SER A 5 0.19 -3.10 -29.21
N HIS A 6 -0.46 -1.96 -28.90
CA HIS A 6 0.08 -1.00 -27.93
C HIS A 6 -0.26 -1.34 -26.47
N PHE A 7 -1.26 -2.21 -26.24
CA PHE A 7 -1.75 -2.59 -24.91
C PHE A 7 -0.80 -3.54 -24.16
N TRP A 8 0.11 -4.21 -24.88
CA TRP A 8 1.02 -5.22 -24.33
C TRP A 8 2.46 -4.76 -24.11
N ARG A 9 2.79 -3.49 -24.42
CA ARG A 9 4.08 -2.93 -23.98
C ARG A 9 3.96 -2.55 -22.52
N ILE A 10 3.97 -3.55 -21.64
CA ILE A 10 4.31 -3.39 -20.23
C ILE A 10 5.77 -2.90 -20.25
N PRO A 11 6.05 -1.62 -19.96
CA PRO A 11 7.43 -1.17 -19.89
C PRO A 11 8.08 -1.98 -18.77
N TYR A 12 9.22 -2.59 -19.10
CA TYR A 12 10.05 -3.38 -18.24
C TYR A 12 9.99 -2.85 -16.79
N THR A 13 9.49 -3.71 -15.92
CA THR A 13 9.54 -3.55 -14.46
C THR A 13 11.00 -3.48 -14.05
N SER A 14 11.57 -2.28 -14.07
CA SER A 14 12.77 -2.01 -13.29
C SER A 14 12.33 -2.14 -11.84
N TYR A 15 12.50 -3.33 -11.26
CA TYR A 15 12.37 -3.54 -9.83
C TYR A 15 13.47 -2.69 -9.18
N LEU A 16 13.14 -1.43 -8.86
CA LEU A 16 14.00 -0.60 -8.03
C LEU A 16 14.16 -1.34 -6.70
N THR A 17 15.38 -1.78 -6.45
CA THR A 17 15.76 -2.46 -5.23
C THR A 17 15.68 -1.48 -4.06
N ILE A 18 15.56 -1.97 -2.82
CA ILE A 18 15.52 -1.09 -1.63
C ILE A 18 16.73 -0.14 -1.59
N SER A 19 17.88 -0.60 -2.09
CA SER A 19 19.09 0.22 -2.28
C SER A 19 18.87 1.41 -3.20
N ASP A 20 18.13 1.25 -4.29
CA ASP A 20 17.88 2.35 -5.23
C ASP A 20 16.97 3.41 -4.60
N ILE A 21 16.00 3.00 -3.77
CA ILE A 21 15.16 3.92 -3.00
C ILE A 21 16.00 4.73 -1.99
N ILE A 22 16.95 4.09 -1.32
CA ILE A 22 17.85 4.77 -0.37
C ILE A 22 18.77 5.74 -1.12
N ILE A 23 19.36 5.32 -2.24
CA ILE A 23 20.23 6.18 -3.06
C ILE A 23 19.44 7.36 -3.64
N ALA A 24 18.21 7.12 -4.09
CA ALA A 24 17.27 8.15 -4.56
C ALA A 24 16.96 9.17 -3.47
N LEU A 25 16.67 8.71 -2.25
CA LEU A 25 16.43 9.59 -1.09
C LEU A 25 17.64 10.47 -0.78
N VAL A 26 18.84 9.89 -0.85
CA VAL A 26 20.09 10.62 -0.62
C VAL A 26 20.41 11.60 -1.76
N ARG A 27 20.00 11.28 -3.00
CA ARG A 27 20.24 12.11 -4.20
C ARG A 27 19.09 13.06 -4.54
N TYR A 28 18.06 13.14 -3.70
CA TYR A 28 16.90 13.98 -3.92
C TYR A 28 17.31 15.43 -4.18
N ARG A 29 17.05 15.92 -5.40
CA ARG A 29 17.25 17.34 -5.76
C ARG A 29 15.89 17.98 -5.91
N GLY A 30 15.48 18.74 -4.89
CA GLY A 30 14.22 19.46 -4.90
C GLY A 30 14.10 20.39 -6.12
N GLN A 31 13.26 20.00 -7.08
CA GLN A 31 12.85 20.85 -8.19
C GLN A 31 11.63 21.69 -7.80
N ALA A 32 11.38 22.79 -8.51
CA ALA A 32 10.20 23.63 -8.26
C ALA A 32 8.90 22.84 -8.55
N ASN A 33 7.95 22.89 -7.61
CA ASN A 33 6.62 22.29 -7.79
C ASN A 33 5.76 23.17 -8.71
N ARG A 34 5.79 22.92 -10.03
CA ARG A 34 4.98 23.64 -11.01
C ARG A 34 4.31 22.69 -12.01
N GLY A 35 3.15 23.10 -12.53
CA GLY A 35 2.45 22.42 -13.63
C GLY A 35 2.07 20.96 -13.34
N ALA A 36 2.31 20.08 -14.31
CA ALA A 36 1.96 18.66 -14.25
C ALA A 36 2.65 17.91 -13.10
N ARG A 37 3.88 18.30 -12.73
CA ARG A 37 4.63 17.71 -11.60
C ARG A 37 3.90 17.91 -10.28
N ALA A 38 3.50 19.14 -9.98
CA ALA A 38 2.77 19.46 -8.74
C ALA A 38 1.46 18.66 -8.63
N ARG A 39 0.74 18.50 -9.75
CA ARG A 39 -0.48 17.69 -9.80
C ARG A 39 -0.23 16.20 -9.51
N ASN A 40 0.84 15.64 -10.09
CA ASN A 40 1.16 14.23 -9.92
C ASN A 40 1.64 13.92 -8.49
N LEU A 41 2.48 14.80 -7.92
CA LEU A 41 2.91 14.69 -6.52
C LEU A 41 1.72 14.76 -5.56
N PHE A 42 0.83 15.74 -5.74
CA PHE A 42 -0.36 15.87 -4.92
C PHE A 42 -1.28 14.64 -4.99
N SER A 43 -1.43 14.04 -6.18
CA SER A 43 -2.19 12.80 -6.35
C SER A 43 -1.55 11.62 -5.61
N SER A 44 -0.22 11.50 -5.69
CA SER A 44 0.55 10.48 -4.94
C SER A 44 0.40 10.66 -3.43
N GLU A 45 0.56 11.87 -2.92
CA GLU A 45 0.41 12.22 -1.50
C GLU A 45 -1.00 11.90 -0.97
N ARG A 46 -2.06 12.23 -1.73
CA ARG A 46 -3.44 11.88 -1.36
C ARG A 46 -3.63 10.38 -1.22
N THR A 47 -3.06 9.64 -2.17
CA THR A 47 -3.16 8.18 -2.15
C THR A 47 -2.38 7.63 -0.96
N PHE A 48 -1.15 8.09 -0.73
CA PHE A 48 -0.34 7.73 0.44
C PHE A 48 -1.09 7.96 1.75
N ASN A 49 -1.66 9.15 1.95
CA ASN A 49 -2.41 9.48 3.16
C ASN A 49 -3.66 8.60 3.34
N SER A 50 -4.34 8.23 2.24
CA SER A 50 -5.45 7.28 2.29
C SER A 50 -5.01 5.91 2.79
N TRP A 51 -3.92 5.37 2.27
CA TRP A 51 -3.38 4.07 2.69
C TRP A 51 -2.85 4.10 4.12
N LEU A 52 -2.16 5.18 4.50
CA LEU A 52 -1.67 5.40 5.85
C LEU A 52 -2.81 5.36 6.86
N ARG A 53 -3.92 6.05 6.57
CA ARG A 53 -5.12 6.05 7.42
C ARG A 53 -5.72 4.65 7.56
N SER A 54 -5.81 3.88 6.47
CA SER A 54 -6.32 2.51 6.52
C SER A 54 -5.41 1.59 7.35
N GLY A 55 -4.09 1.70 7.19
CA GLY A 55 -3.13 0.93 7.98
C GLY A 55 -3.21 1.25 9.48
N LEU A 56 -3.22 2.54 9.84
CA LEU A 56 -3.39 2.98 11.23
C LEU A 56 -4.75 2.55 11.82
N GLY A 57 -5.82 2.61 11.03
CA GLY A 57 -7.14 2.13 11.43
C GLY A 57 -7.13 0.63 11.75
N ALA A 58 -6.50 -0.19 10.91
CA ALA A 58 -6.34 -1.62 11.16
C ALA A 58 -5.51 -1.91 12.42
N MET A 59 -4.41 -1.18 12.65
CA MET A 59 -3.63 -1.29 13.89
C MET A 59 -4.45 -0.92 15.13
N ALA A 60 -5.20 0.18 15.08
CA ALA A 60 -6.03 0.63 16.19
C ALA A 60 -7.15 -0.38 16.50
N LEU A 61 -7.79 -0.93 15.47
CA LEU A 61 -8.79 -1.98 15.62
C LEU A 61 -8.17 -3.27 16.20
N GLY A 62 -7.00 -3.69 15.71
CA GLY A 62 -6.30 -4.87 16.23
C GLY A 62 -5.92 -4.72 17.70
N THR A 63 -5.34 -3.59 18.09
CA THR A 63 -5.00 -3.33 19.51
C THR A 63 -6.24 -3.25 20.39
N THR A 64 -7.32 -2.64 19.91
CA THR A 64 -8.60 -2.57 20.63
C THR A 64 -9.21 -3.97 20.79
N ALA A 65 -9.33 -4.74 19.70
CA ALA A 65 -9.86 -6.10 19.72
C ALA A 65 -9.06 -7.02 20.66
N SER A 66 -7.74 -6.87 20.73
CA SER A 66 -6.90 -7.66 21.63
C SER A 66 -7.23 -7.47 23.13
N LYS A 67 -7.80 -6.31 23.49
CA LYS A 67 -8.20 -5.98 24.86
C LYS A 67 -9.62 -6.44 25.20
N TYR A 68 -10.53 -6.36 24.23
CA TYR A 68 -11.96 -6.61 24.47
C TYR A 68 -12.39 -8.04 24.14
N VAL A 69 -11.61 -8.79 23.36
CA VAL A 69 -11.92 -10.19 23.01
C VAL A 69 -11.12 -11.15 23.88
N TYR A 70 -11.84 -11.99 24.63
CA TYR A 70 -11.24 -12.91 25.61
C TYR A 70 -10.95 -14.30 25.03
N THR A 71 -11.50 -14.64 23.86
CA THR A 71 -11.28 -15.92 23.19
C THR A 71 -9.89 -16.01 22.56
N ALA A 72 -9.34 -17.23 22.49
CA ALA A 72 -7.99 -17.44 21.96
C ALA A 72 -7.91 -17.13 20.45
N SER A 73 -8.93 -17.55 19.71
CA SER A 73 -9.21 -17.24 18.30
C SER A 73 -9.32 -15.73 18.06
N GLY A 74 -10.10 -15.03 18.89
CA GLY A 74 -10.26 -13.58 18.80
C GLY A 74 -8.98 -12.79 19.06
N LYS A 75 -8.14 -13.25 20.00
CA LYS A 75 -6.80 -12.67 20.21
C LYS A 75 -5.87 -12.90 19.03
N ALA A 76 -5.89 -14.08 18.42
CA ALA A 76 -5.11 -14.36 17.22
C ALA A 76 -5.56 -13.47 16.05
N ALA A 77 -6.87 -13.32 15.85
CA ALA A 77 -7.47 -12.42 14.87
C ALA A 77 -7.03 -10.96 15.08
N ALA A 78 -7.02 -10.48 16.34
CA ALA A 78 -6.57 -9.15 16.69
C ALA A 78 -5.09 -8.89 16.35
N ILE A 79 -4.22 -9.87 16.63
CA ILE A 79 -2.79 -9.80 16.28
C ILE A 79 -2.60 -9.77 14.76
N LEU A 80 -3.32 -10.62 14.02
CA LEU A 80 -3.27 -10.64 12.56
C LEU A 80 -3.72 -9.31 11.97
N LEU A 81 -4.77 -8.70 12.51
CA LEU A 81 -5.26 -7.39 12.08
C LEU A 81 -4.24 -6.28 12.34
N PHE A 82 -3.55 -6.33 13.49
CA PHE A 82 -2.46 -5.41 13.80
C PHE A 82 -1.29 -5.56 12.81
N CYS A 83 -0.84 -6.79 12.59
CA CYS A 83 0.22 -7.10 11.62
C CYS A 83 -0.16 -6.65 10.20
N LEU A 84 -1.41 -6.85 9.79
CA LEU A 84 -1.91 -6.36 8.50
C LEU A 84 -1.78 -4.83 8.41
N GLY A 85 -2.15 -4.10 9.47
CA GLY A 85 -1.96 -2.66 9.55
C GLY A 85 -0.50 -2.25 9.36
N VAL A 86 0.45 -2.94 10.00
CA VAL A 86 1.91 -2.71 9.84
C VAL A 86 2.36 -2.92 8.40
N ILE A 87 1.92 -4.00 7.77
CA ILE A 87 2.28 -4.30 6.38
C ILE A 87 1.70 -3.23 5.45
N ILE A 88 0.44 -2.80 5.64
CA ILE A 88 -0.18 -1.74 4.85
C ILE A 88 0.60 -0.41 4.98
N THR A 89 0.94 -0.01 6.21
CA THR A 89 1.68 1.23 6.46
C THR A 89 3.09 1.19 5.88
N PHE A 90 3.79 0.06 6.01
CA PHE A 90 5.11 -0.10 5.43
C PHE A 90 5.05 -0.08 3.89
N TYR A 91 4.10 -0.80 3.30
CA TYR A 91 3.87 -0.81 1.86
C TYR A 91 3.58 0.59 1.32
N CYS A 92 2.75 1.38 2.00
CA CYS A 92 2.40 2.72 1.51
C CYS A 92 3.60 3.67 1.54
N LEU A 93 4.48 3.55 2.54
CA LEU A 93 5.76 4.27 2.60
C LEU A 93 6.65 3.94 1.40
N VAL A 94 6.93 2.65 1.18
CA VAL A 94 7.77 2.20 0.06
C VAL A 94 7.21 2.67 -1.28
N ARG A 95 5.89 2.50 -1.47
CA ARG A 95 5.21 2.95 -2.69
C ARG A 95 5.28 4.45 -2.88
N HIS A 96 5.07 5.24 -1.83
CA HIS A 96 5.09 6.70 -1.94
C HIS A 96 6.46 7.21 -2.40
N TYR A 97 7.54 6.71 -1.78
CA TYR A 97 8.90 7.07 -2.20
C TYR A 97 9.21 6.65 -3.64
N HIS A 98 8.78 5.44 -4.03
CA HIS A 98 8.92 4.99 -5.40
C HIS A 98 8.17 5.88 -6.40
N SER A 99 6.94 6.28 -6.07
CA SER A 99 6.15 7.20 -6.91
C SER A 99 6.77 8.60 -7.01
N VAL A 100 7.33 9.12 -5.91
CA VAL A 100 8.05 10.41 -5.93
C VAL A 100 9.26 10.30 -6.86
N PHE A 101 10.06 9.26 -6.71
CA PHE A 101 11.25 9.03 -7.54
C PHE A 101 10.93 8.94 -9.04
N GLN A 102 9.91 8.16 -9.42
CA GLN A 102 9.48 8.06 -10.82
C GLN A 102 9.05 9.41 -11.41
N ILE A 103 8.42 10.26 -10.60
CA ILE A 103 8.02 11.61 -11.01
C ILE A 103 9.25 12.53 -11.19
N GLU A 104 10.32 12.32 -10.41
CA GLU A 104 11.54 13.12 -10.52
C GLU A 104 12.45 12.71 -11.67
N GLU A 105 12.45 11.43 -12.04
CA GLU A 105 13.19 10.94 -13.20
C GLU A 105 12.41 11.08 -14.52
N ASP A 106 11.23 11.72 -14.50
CA ASP A 106 10.29 11.83 -15.64
C ASP A 106 9.97 10.46 -16.28
N ILE A 107 10.08 9.38 -15.51
CA ILE A 107 9.75 8.03 -15.97
C ILE A 107 8.23 7.89 -16.01
N LEU A 108 7.71 7.55 -17.20
CA LEU A 108 6.28 7.32 -17.43
C LEU A 108 5.70 6.38 -16.37
N TYR A 109 4.65 6.86 -15.71
CA TYR A 109 3.93 6.17 -14.64
C TYR A 109 3.34 4.86 -15.18
N SER A 110 4.06 3.75 -15.02
CA SER A 110 3.53 2.43 -15.37
C SER A 110 2.45 2.05 -14.35
N ILE A 111 1.28 1.63 -14.83
CA ILE A 111 0.22 1.10 -13.98
C ILE A 111 0.74 -0.21 -13.38
N SER A 112 1.30 -0.12 -12.18
CA SER A 112 1.74 -1.30 -11.44
C SER A 112 0.52 -2.10 -11.01
N VAL A 113 0.55 -3.42 -11.21
CA VAL A 113 -0.49 -4.35 -10.73
C VAL A 113 -0.40 -4.60 -9.22
N LEU A 114 0.74 -4.30 -8.61
CA LEU A 114 1.03 -4.52 -7.19
C LEU A 114 0.03 -3.86 -6.21
N PRO A 115 -0.40 -2.60 -6.40
CA PRO A 115 -1.38 -1.99 -5.52
C PRO A 115 -2.74 -2.68 -5.58
N VAL A 116 -3.14 -3.18 -6.76
CA VAL A 116 -4.41 -3.88 -6.94
C VAL A 116 -4.36 -5.25 -6.26
N THR A 117 -3.30 -6.03 -6.49
CA THR A 117 -3.13 -7.34 -5.84
C THR A 117 -3.03 -7.22 -4.33
N PHE A 118 -2.31 -6.21 -3.83
CA PHE A 118 -2.20 -5.95 -2.39
C PHE A 118 -3.54 -5.51 -1.77
N SER A 119 -4.32 -4.69 -2.48
CA SER A 119 -5.68 -4.31 -2.05
C SER A 119 -6.59 -5.54 -1.93
N ILE A 120 -6.58 -6.41 -2.94
CA ILE A 120 -7.39 -7.64 -2.95
C ILE A 120 -6.98 -8.55 -1.79
N LEU A 121 -5.68 -8.73 -1.57
CA LEU A 121 -5.17 -9.57 -0.49
C LEU A 121 -5.53 -9.02 0.90
N ALA A 122 -5.43 -7.70 1.09
CA ALA A 122 -5.81 -7.05 2.34
C ALA A 122 -7.31 -7.21 2.63
N VAL A 123 -8.17 -7.06 1.61
CA VAL A 123 -9.61 -7.28 1.74
C VAL A 123 -9.91 -8.75 2.03
N ALA A 124 -9.29 -9.69 1.32
CA ALA A 124 -9.47 -11.12 1.57
C ALA A 124 -9.08 -11.50 3.00
N LEU A 125 -7.95 -11.00 3.50
CA LEU A 125 -7.51 -11.25 4.88
C LEU A 125 -8.49 -10.67 5.90
N ALA A 126 -8.98 -9.44 5.68
CA ALA A 126 -9.98 -8.82 6.55
C ALA A 126 -11.29 -9.64 6.60
N VAL A 127 -11.74 -10.16 5.47
CA VAL A 127 -12.92 -11.05 5.40
C VAL A 127 -12.66 -12.35 6.16
N THR A 128 -11.50 -12.99 5.99
CA THR A 128 -11.15 -14.20 6.74
C THR A 128 -11.15 -13.97 8.25
N ILE A 129 -10.57 -12.85 8.71
CA ILE A 129 -10.58 -12.46 10.13
C ILE A 129 -12.02 -12.28 10.62
N PHE A 130 -12.87 -11.60 9.84
CA PHE A 130 -14.27 -11.39 10.19
C PHE A 130 -15.06 -12.70 10.30
N VAL A 131 -14.87 -13.62 9.36
CA VAL A 131 -15.50 -14.95 9.39
C VAL A 131 -15.03 -15.76 10.59
N LEU A 132 -13.73 -15.73 10.90
CA LEU A 132 -13.20 -16.45 12.08
C LEU A 132 -13.81 -15.94 13.39
N VAL A 133 -13.99 -14.63 13.53
CA VAL A 133 -14.64 -14.04 14.71
C VAL A 133 -16.13 -14.43 14.77
N LEU A 134 -16.85 -14.45 13.64
CA LEU A 134 -18.26 -14.85 13.63
C LEU A 134 -18.48 -16.33 13.94
N LEU A 135 -17.59 -17.20 13.47
CA LEU A 135 -17.68 -18.64 13.74
C LEU A 135 -17.41 -18.96 15.21
N ASP A 136 -16.58 -18.15 15.88
CA ASP A 136 -16.27 -18.30 17.31
C ASP A 136 -17.50 -18.05 18.20
N GLU A 137 -18.36 -17.10 17.84
CA GLU A 137 -19.60 -16.77 18.56
C GLU A 137 -20.72 -17.82 18.36
N SER A 138 -20.55 -18.77 17.44
CA SER A 138 -21.57 -19.77 17.10
C SER A 138 -21.44 -21.09 17.86
N TYR A 139 -20.45 -21.24 18.75
CA TYR A 139 -20.19 -22.44 19.58
C TYR A 139 -20.20 -22.09 21.07
#